data_AF-A0A2E9JAD2-F1
#
_entry.id   AF-A0A2E9JAD2-F1
#
_cell.length_a   1.000
_cell.length_b   1.000
_cell.length_c   1.000
_cell.angle_alpha   90.00
_cell.angle_beta   90.00
_cell.angle_gamma   90.00
#
_symmetry.space_group_name_H-M   'P 1'
#
loop_
_entity.id
_entity.type
_entity.pdbx_description
1 polymer ?
#
loop_
_entity_poly.entity_id
_entity_poly.type
_entity_poly.pdbx_seq_one_letter_code
_entity_poly.pdbx_strand_id
1 'polypeptide(L)'
;MTSQYLPVIALFVLAVLFAALSFAASRLLAPRRPNDRKQAPYECGIIPAEENPDERFPVRFYLVAMIFIVFDIEIIFFYPWALSHRSLGLFGLVAVFIFALAVFESFIYLIGKGALEWGPNKQLKPKDELVSLTRNTSNTIRRVGVRKVGQEGRDLIEESFENQEVSN
;
A
#
# COMPACT_ATOMS: atom_id res chain seq x y z
N MET A 1 -36.37 -22.16 -13.25
CA MET A 1 -35.81 -21.43 -12.10
C MET A 1 -34.32 -21.13 -12.26
N THR A 2 -33.49 -22.00 -12.84
CA THR A 2 -32.06 -21.74 -13.08
C THR A 2 -31.76 -20.84 -14.30
N SER A 3 -32.72 -20.69 -15.22
CA SER A 3 -32.60 -19.85 -16.41
C SER A 3 -32.34 -18.37 -16.10
N GLN A 4 -32.72 -17.88 -14.91
CA GLN A 4 -32.50 -16.50 -14.50
C GLN A 4 -31.04 -16.18 -14.16
N TYR A 5 -30.21 -17.19 -13.89
CA TYR A 5 -28.77 -17.00 -13.65
C TYR A 5 -27.94 -17.05 -14.93
N LEU A 6 -28.52 -17.54 -16.03
CA LEU A 6 -27.85 -17.65 -17.33
C LEU A 6 -27.31 -16.30 -17.83
N PRO A 7 -28.05 -15.17 -17.75
CA PRO A 7 -27.53 -13.87 -18.14
C PRO A 7 -26.33 -13.41 -17.29
N VAL A 8 -26.31 -13.72 -16.00
CA VAL A 8 -25.22 -13.35 -15.08
C VAL A 8 -23.94 -14.07 -15.47
N ILE A 9 -24.02 -15.38 -15.69
CA ILE A 9 -22.88 -16.20 -16.11
C ILE A 9 -22.42 -15.78 -17.51
N ALA A 10 -23.34 -15.53 -18.44
CA ALA A 10 -23.01 -15.09 -19.78
C ALA A 10 -22.27 -13.74 -19.78
N LEU A 11 -22.72 -12.77 -18.96
CA LEU A 11 -22.05 -11.48 -18.80
C LEU A 11 -20.66 -11.64 -18.16
N PHE A 12 -20.53 -12.50 -17.15
CA PHE A 12 -19.24 -12.78 -16.54
C PHE A 12 -18.24 -13.36 -17.55
N VAL A 13 -18.67 -14.36 -18.33
CA VAL A 13 -17.86 -14.96 -19.41
C VAL A 13 -17.50 -13.92 -20.46
N LEU A 14 -18.46 -13.09 -20.88
CA LEU A 14 -18.21 -12.02 -21.85
C LEU A 14 -17.20 -11.01 -21.32
N ALA A 15 -17.29 -10.61 -20.05
CA ALA A 15 -16.34 -9.69 -19.43
C ALA A 15 -14.92 -10.26 -19.38
N VAL A 16 -14.77 -11.52 -18.99
CA VAL A 16 -13.47 -12.22 -18.98
C VAL A 16 -12.92 -12.34 -20.39
N LEU A 17 -13.75 -12.74 -21.36
CA LEU A 17 -13.35 -12.86 -22.76
C LEU A 17 -12.92 -11.51 -23.33
N PHE A 18 -13.66 -10.45 -23.04
CA PHE A 18 -13.33 -9.09 -23.47
C PHE A 18 -12.01 -8.60 -22.86
N ALA A 19 -11.77 -8.84 -21.57
CA ALA A 19 -10.51 -8.50 -20.91
C ALA A 19 -9.32 -9.28 -21.51
N ALA A 20 -9.49 -10.59 -21.73
CA ALA A 20 -8.48 -11.44 -22.34
C ALA A 20 -8.16 -11.02 -23.78
N LEU A 21 -9.20 -10.74 -24.59
CA LEU A 21 -9.05 -10.32 -25.98
C LEU A 21 -8.40 -8.93 -26.07
N SER A 22 -8.76 -8.02 -25.18
CA SER A 22 -8.15 -6.69 -25.07
C SER A 22 -6.67 -6.78 -24.67
N PHE A 23 -6.32 -7.66 -23.73
CA PHE A 23 -4.92 -7.93 -23.37
C PHE A 23 -4.14 -8.56 -24.53
N ALA A 24 -4.72 -9.53 -25.24
CA ALA A 24 -4.12 -10.15 -26.41
C ALA A 24 -3.91 -9.16 -27.57
N ALA A 25 -4.92 -8.33 -27.86
CA ALA A 25 -4.85 -7.27 -28.85
C ALA A 25 -3.78 -6.25 -28.49
N SER A 26 -3.76 -5.76 -27.24
CA SER A 26 -2.72 -4.86 -26.74
C SER A 26 -1.32 -5.46 -26.98
N ARG A 27 -1.12 -6.73 -26.65
CA ARG A 27 0.17 -7.41 -26.81
C ARG A 27 0.57 -7.69 -28.27
N LEU A 28 -0.40 -7.77 -29.20
CA LEU A 28 -0.15 -8.00 -30.62
C LEU A 28 0.06 -6.70 -31.41
N LEU A 29 -0.71 -5.64 -31.09
CA LEU A 29 -0.59 -4.33 -31.73
C LEU A 29 0.51 -3.45 -31.13
N ALA A 30 0.93 -3.69 -29.88
CA ALA A 30 1.95 -2.85 -29.23
C ALA A 30 3.36 -3.03 -29.85
N PRO A 31 4.06 -1.93 -30.18
CA PRO A 31 5.45 -1.98 -30.61
C PRO A 31 6.36 -2.54 -29.50
N ARG A 32 7.02 -3.67 -29.76
CA ARG A 32 7.93 -4.30 -28.81
C ARG A 32 9.35 -3.77 -28.99
N ARG A 33 9.73 -2.80 -28.16
CA ARG A 33 11.12 -2.29 -28.05
C ARG A 33 11.58 -2.35 -26.59
N PRO A 34 11.88 -3.56 -26.06
CA PRO A 34 12.44 -3.73 -24.73
C PRO A 34 13.81 -3.03 -24.67
N ASN A 35 14.09 -2.38 -23.55
CA ASN A 35 15.37 -1.74 -23.24
C ASN A 35 15.54 -1.90 -21.74
N ASP A 36 16.75 -2.19 -21.26
CA ASP A 36 17.05 -2.42 -19.85
C ASP A 36 16.55 -1.26 -18.97
N ARG A 37 16.68 -0.02 -19.46
CA ARG A 37 16.16 1.17 -18.76
C ARG A 37 14.64 1.24 -18.66
N LYS A 38 13.90 0.60 -19.56
CA LYS A 38 12.43 0.53 -19.54
C LYS A 38 11.90 -0.62 -18.67
N GLN A 39 12.76 -1.60 -18.37
CA GLN A 39 12.42 -2.76 -17.54
C GLN A 39 12.89 -2.59 -16.09
N ALA A 40 13.83 -1.67 -15.84
CA ALA A 40 14.26 -1.33 -14.50
C ALA A 40 13.11 -0.72 -13.66
N PRO A 41 13.06 -1.00 -12.34
CA PRO A 41 12.15 -0.35 -11.40
C PRO A 41 12.30 1.19 -11.43
N TYR A 42 11.20 1.89 -11.20
CA TYR A 42 11.18 3.34 -11.19
C TYR A 42 11.76 3.88 -9.88
N GLU A 43 12.98 4.40 -9.93
CA GLU A 43 13.68 5.00 -8.78
C GLU A 43 14.22 6.41 -9.11
N CYS A 44 13.45 7.21 -9.86
CA CYS A 44 13.85 8.56 -10.30
C CYS A 44 15.20 8.63 -11.05
N GLY A 45 15.66 7.53 -11.65
CA GLY A 45 16.94 7.44 -12.36
C GLY A 45 18.14 7.08 -11.48
N ILE A 46 17.92 6.77 -10.20
CA ILE A 46 18.91 6.20 -9.30
C ILE A 46 18.88 4.68 -9.50
N ILE A 47 20.06 4.07 -9.62
CA ILE A 47 20.18 2.61 -9.65
C ILE A 47 19.86 2.14 -8.24
N PRO A 48 18.85 1.27 -8.03
CA PRO A 48 18.51 0.80 -6.69
C PRO A 48 19.76 0.15 -6.08
N ALA A 49 20.28 0.76 -5.01
CA ALA A 49 21.18 0.07 -4.11
C ALA A 49 20.38 -1.08 -3.50
N GLU A 50 20.99 -2.27 -3.43
CA GLU A 50 20.39 -3.52 -2.96
C GLU A 50 19.20 -3.27 -2.00
N GLU A 51 17.98 -3.45 -2.51
CA GLU A 51 16.77 -3.33 -1.70
C GLU A 51 16.95 -4.25 -0.50
N ASN A 52 17.07 -3.68 0.70
CA ASN A 52 17.19 -4.47 1.93
C ASN A 52 15.98 -5.43 1.97
N PRO A 53 16.18 -6.75 1.81
CA PRO A 53 15.06 -7.69 1.69
C PRO A 53 14.19 -7.79 2.95
N ASP A 54 14.65 -7.16 4.04
CA ASP A 54 14.11 -7.26 5.39
C ASP A 54 13.30 -6.03 5.85
N GLU A 55 12.90 -5.13 4.94
CA GLU A 55 12.02 -4.03 5.32
C GLU A 55 10.64 -4.56 5.74
N ARG A 56 10.36 -4.49 7.04
CA ARG A 56 9.11 -4.97 7.62
C ARG A 56 7.98 -4.04 7.21
N PHE A 57 7.04 -4.55 6.43
CA PHE A 57 5.81 -3.84 6.13
C PHE A 57 5.07 -3.48 7.43
N PRO A 58 4.50 -2.27 7.52
CA PRO A 58 3.81 -1.82 8.73
C PRO A 58 2.55 -2.67 8.97
N VAL A 59 2.39 -3.16 10.21
CA VAL A 59 1.20 -3.92 10.69
C VAL A 59 -0.13 -3.16 10.61
N ARG A 60 -0.11 -1.88 10.26
CA ARG A 60 -1.29 -1.02 10.15
C ARG A 60 -2.29 -1.55 9.11
N PHE A 61 -1.81 -2.14 8.02
CA PHE A 61 -2.68 -2.76 7.00
C PHE A 61 -3.46 -3.96 7.54
N TYR A 62 -2.87 -4.71 8.47
CA TYR A 62 -3.53 -5.84 9.13
C TYR A 62 -4.70 -5.39 10.01
N LEU A 63 -4.52 -4.30 10.78
CA LEU A 63 -5.60 -3.77 11.63
C LEU A 63 -6.81 -3.34 10.81
N VAL A 64 -6.58 -2.65 9.68
CA VAL A 64 -7.66 -2.24 8.76
C VAL A 64 -8.36 -3.47 8.16
N ALA A 65 -7.60 -4.47 7.71
CA ALA A 65 -8.18 -5.69 7.14
C ALA A 65 -9.00 -6.48 8.18
N MET A 66 -8.51 -6.58 9.41
CA MET A 66 -9.22 -7.27 10.49
C MET A 66 -10.56 -6.58 10.82
N ILE A 67 -10.56 -5.25 10.92
CA ILE A 67 -11.79 -4.47 11.12
C ILE A 67 -12.79 -4.68 9.99
N PHE A 68 -12.30 -4.66 8.74
CA PHE A 68 -13.13 -4.87 7.56
C PHE A 68 -13.82 -6.24 7.58
N ILE A 69 -13.10 -7.30 7.95
CA ILE A 69 -13.67 -8.66 8.06
C ILE A 69 -14.78 -8.71 9.11
N VAL A 70 -14.59 -8.10 10.28
CA VAL A 70 -15.61 -8.07 11.34
C VAL A 70 -16.86 -7.32 10.88
N PHE A 71 -16.69 -6.18 10.22
CA PHE A 71 -17.80 -5.39 9.68
C PHE A 71 -18.54 -6.11 8.53
N ASP A 72 -17.83 -6.83 7.66
CA ASP A 72 -18.43 -7.64 6.60
C ASP A 72 -19.29 -8.78 7.19
N ILE A 73 -18.82 -9.40 8.27
CA ILE A 73 -19.60 -10.37 9.03
C ILE A 73 -20.81 -9.70 9.73
N GLU A 74 -20.73 -8.46 10.19
CA GLU A 74 -21.90 -7.77 10.71
C GLU A 74 -22.99 -7.61 9.64
N ILE A 75 -22.60 -7.22 8.42
CA ILE A 75 -23.51 -7.05 7.29
C ILE A 75 -24.15 -8.38 6.88
N ILE A 76 -23.40 -9.49 6.86
CA ILE A 76 -23.98 -10.80 6.50
C ILE A 76 -25.10 -11.21 7.47
N PHE A 77 -25.02 -10.82 8.75
CA PHE A 77 -26.10 -11.03 9.73
C PHE A 77 -27.29 -10.09 9.54
N PHE A 78 -27.08 -8.90 8.99
CA PHE A 78 -28.17 -7.96 8.70
C PHE A 78 -29.00 -8.42 7.49
N TYR A 79 -28.41 -9.16 6.54
CA TYR A 79 -29.11 -9.60 5.33
C TYR A 79 -30.40 -10.43 5.61
N PRO A 80 -30.36 -11.52 6.41
CA PRO A 80 -31.55 -12.29 6.72
C PRO A 80 -32.65 -11.46 7.41
N TRP A 81 -32.26 -10.57 8.33
CA TRP A 81 -33.21 -9.66 8.97
C TRP A 81 -33.83 -8.68 7.96
N ALA A 82 -33.03 -8.07 7.10
CA ALA A 82 -33.51 -7.12 6.09
C ALA A 82 -34.52 -7.77 5.13
N LEU A 83 -34.27 -9.02 4.75
CA LEU A 83 -35.17 -9.83 3.91
C LEU A 83 -36.49 -10.19 4.62
N SER A 84 -36.46 -10.39 5.94
CA SER A 84 -37.62 -10.85 6.73
C SER A 84 -38.17 -9.81 7.71
N HIS A 85 -37.85 -8.52 7.52
CA HIS A 85 -38.21 -7.46 8.49
C HIS A 85 -39.72 -7.37 8.75
N ARG A 86 -40.55 -7.69 7.74
CA ARG A 86 -42.02 -7.62 7.86
C ARG A 86 -42.60 -8.66 8.81
N SER A 87 -42.03 -9.87 8.85
CA SER A 87 -42.52 -10.93 9.74
C SER A 87 -42.00 -10.77 11.17
N LEU A 88 -40.80 -10.22 11.32
CA LEU A 88 -40.15 -10.01 12.61
C LEU A 88 -40.64 -8.75 13.35
N GLY A 89 -41.13 -7.75 12.62
CA GLY A 89 -41.70 -6.52 13.17
C GLY A 89 -40.76 -5.80 14.14
N LEU A 90 -41.32 -5.23 15.22
CA LEU A 90 -40.56 -4.47 16.21
C LEU A 90 -39.55 -5.33 16.97
N PHE A 91 -39.86 -6.60 17.21
CA PHE A 91 -38.98 -7.51 17.93
C PHE A 91 -37.66 -7.73 17.19
N GLY A 92 -37.71 -8.03 15.89
CA GLY A 92 -36.49 -8.19 15.09
C GLY A 92 -35.69 -6.91 14.97
N LEU A 93 -36.36 -5.76 14.90
CA LEU A 93 -35.69 -4.46 14.89
C LEU A 93 -34.89 -4.23 16.17
N VAL A 94 -35.48 -4.49 17.35
CA VAL A 94 -34.76 -4.36 18.62
C VAL A 94 -33.61 -5.36 18.73
N ALA A 95 -33.83 -6.61 18.30
CA ALA A 95 -32.79 -7.64 18.33
C ALA A 95 -31.56 -7.28 17.47
N VAL A 96 -31.79 -6.83 16.22
CA VAL A 96 -30.70 -6.40 15.34
C VAL A 96 -30.05 -5.12 15.83
N PHE A 97 -30.81 -4.20 16.42
CA PHE A 97 -30.25 -2.98 17.00
C PHE A 97 -29.33 -3.28 18.18
N ILE A 98 -29.71 -4.20 19.07
CA ILE A 98 -28.85 -4.64 20.18
C ILE A 98 -27.59 -5.34 19.65
N PHE A 99 -27.73 -6.21 18.66
CA PHE A 99 -26.60 -6.87 18.01
C PHE A 99 -25.63 -5.87 17.36
N ALA A 100 -26.16 -4.92 16.59
CA ALA A 100 -25.41 -3.84 15.97
C ALA A 100 -24.64 -3.03 17.01
N LEU A 101 -25.30 -2.61 18.09
CA LEU A 101 -24.66 -1.82 19.15
C LEU A 101 -23.51 -2.57 19.82
N ALA A 102 -23.64 -3.87 20.07
CA ALA A 102 -22.58 -4.67 20.69
C ALA A 102 -21.32 -4.75 19.81
N VAL A 103 -21.49 -4.91 18.49
CA VAL A 103 -20.37 -4.92 17.54
C VAL A 103 -19.81 -3.51 17.33
N PHE A 104 -20.69 -2.51 17.23
CA PHE A 104 -20.33 -1.12 17.03
C PHE A 104 -19.55 -0.52 18.22
N GLU A 105 -19.88 -0.91 19.45
CA GLU A 105 -19.11 -0.53 20.64
C GLU A 105 -17.65 -1.00 20.53
N SER A 106 -17.44 -2.25 20.09
CA SER A 106 -16.11 -2.82 19.88
C SER A 106 -15.33 -2.04 18.80
N PHE A 107 -16.02 -1.61 17.74
CA PHE A 107 -15.43 -0.79 16.68
C PHE A 107 -14.99 0.59 17.20
N ILE A 108 -15.85 1.28 17.97
CA ILE A 108 -15.51 2.58 18.59
C ILE A 108 -14.28 2.44 19.49
N TYR A 109 -14.25 1.38 20.33
CA TYR A 109 -13.12 1.11 21.21
C TYR A 109 -11.81 0.97 20.42
N LEU A 110 -11.85 0.25 19.29
CA LEU A 110 -10.68 0.00 18.46
C LEU A 110 -10.16 1.29 17.80
N ILE A 111 -11.05 2.17 17.35
CA ILE A 111 -10.69 3.51 16.86
C ILE A 111 -10.04 4.33 17.97
N GLY A 112 -10.62 4.31 19.18
CA GLY A 112 -10.06 5.00 20.35
C GLY A 112 -8.67 4.51 20.75
N LYS A 113 -8.32 3.26 20.41
CA LYS A 113 -6.97 2.69 20.59
C LYS A 113 -5.99 3.03 19.47
N GLY A 114 -6.39 3.82 18.47
CA GLY A 114 -5.51 4.25 17.39
C GLY A 114 -5.31 3.19 16.31
N ALA A 115 -6.24 2.24 16.14
CA ALA A 115 -6.14 1.24 15.08
C ALA A 115 -6.12 1.83 13.65
N LEU A 116 -6.58 3.07 13.50
CA LEU A 116 -6.60 3.85 12.25
C LEU A 116 -5.56 4.99 12.25
N GLU A 117 -4.62 5.02 13.20
CA GLU A 117 -3.60 6.06 13.26
C GLU A 117 -2.58 5.88 12.11
N TRP A 118 -2.67 6.73 11.09
CA TRP A 118 -1.71 6.76 9.98
C TRP A 118 -0.50 7.67 10.22
N GLY A 119 -0.47 8.39 11.34
CA GLY A 119 0.57 9.35 11.66
C GLY A 119 1.97 8.72 11.72
N PRO A 120 3.03 9.48 11.38
CA PRO A 120 4.40 9.11 11.73
C PRO A 120 4.43 8.85 13.24
N ASN A 121 4.97 7.70 13.67
CA ASN A 121 5.26 7.51 15.08
C ASN A 121 6.10 8.72 15.51
N LYS A 122 5.72 9.41 16.59
CA LYS A 122 6.50 10.55 17.08
C LYS A 122 7.86 10.00 17.50
N GLN A 123 8.80 10.02 16.57
CA GLN A 123 10.20 9.82 16.87
C GLN A 123 10.54 11.00 17.76
N LEU A 124 10.69 10.71 19.06
CA LEU A 124 11.26 11.66 19.98
C LEU A 124 12.66 11.89 19.47
N LYS A 125 12.83 13.01 18.74
CA LYS A 125 14.11 13.43 18.22
C LYS A 125 15.08 13.37 19.40
N PRO A 126 16.16 12.55 19.34
CA PRO A 126 17.16 12.56 20.39
C PRO A 126 17.52 14.01 20.63
N LYS A 127 17.45 14.45 21.89
CA LYS A 127 17.70 15.84 22.28
C LYS A 127 19.01 16.24 21.61
N ASP A 128 18.96 17.16 20.64
CA ASP A 128 20.10 17.51 19.79
C ASP A 128 21.26 17.99 20.70
N GLU A 129 22.17 17.08 21.07
CA GLU A 129 23.41 17.40 21.83
C GLU A 129 24.32 18.34 21.03
N LEU A 130 24.02 18.54 19.74
CA LEU A 130 24.68 19.49 18.86
C LEU A 130 24.31 20.96 19.13
N VAL A 131 23.33 21.24 19.98
CA VAL A 131 23.09 22.59 20.49
C VAL A 131 23.92 22.77 21.75
N SER A 132 25.22 23.00 21.56
CA SER A 132 26.09 23.44 22.65
C SER A 132 25.48 24.72 23.26
N LEU A 133 25.33 24.76 24.59
CA LEU A 133 24.84 25.93 25.35
C LEU A 133 25.70 27.19 25.16
N THR A 134 26.79 27.10 24.40
CA THR A 134 27.70 28.20 24.07
C THR A 134 27.66 28.45 22.56
N ARG A 135 26.67 29.22 22.09
CA ARG A 135 26.53 29.62 20.69
C ARG A 135 27.22 30.96 20.45
N ASN A 136 28.22 31.02 19.57
CA ASN A 136 28.86 32.28 19.12
C ASN A 136 28.79 32.45 17.59
N THR A 137 29.05 33.67 17.11
CA THR A 137 28.97 34.04 15.68
C THR A 137 29.97 33.26 14.81
N SER A 138 31.09 32.83 15.39
CA SER A 138 32.20 32.18 14.68
C SER A 138 32.00 30.68 14.44
N ASN A 139 31.19 30.00 15.27
CA ASN A 139 30.89 28.56 15.14
C ASN A 139 29.58 28.27 14.38
N THR A 140 28.93 29.30 13.82
CA THR A 140 27.66 29.15 13.07
C THR A 140 27.88 28.65 11.64
N ILE A 141 29.09 28.76 11.10
CA ILE A 141 29.38 28.42 9.70
C ILE A 141 29.69 26.92 9.59
N ARG A 142 28.65 26.11 9.44
CA ARG A 142 28.80 24.73 8.97
C ARG A 142 29.19 24.79 7.48
N ARG A 143 30.46 24.56 7.15
CA ARG A 143 30.82 24.27 5.75
C ARG A 143 30.15 22.95 5.38
N VAL A 144 29.05 23.05 4.63
CA VAL A 144 28.39 21.87 4.08
C VAL A 144 29.28 21.40 2.94
N GLY A 145 30.07 20.36 3.18
CA GLY A 145 30.70 19.63 2.08
C GLY A 145 29.59 19.12 1.17
N VAL A 146 29.78 19.24 -0.14
CA VAL A 146 28.92 18.57 -1.11
C VAL A 146 29.03 17.06 -0.87
N ARG A 147 27.99 16.47 -0.27
CA ARG A 147 27.90 15.02 -0.15
C ARG A 147 27.73 14.50 -1.59
N LYS A 148 28.72 13.78 -2.11
CA LYS A 148 28.54 12.99 -3.32
C LYS A 148 27.51 11.90 -3.00
N VAL A 149 26.28 12.07 -3.44
CA VAL A 149 25.20 11.07 -3.30
C VAL A 149 24.84 10.62 -4.70
N GLY A 150 24.84 9.30 -4.94
CA GLY A 150 24.40 8.72 -6.21
C GLY A 150 25.40 8.78 -7.36
N GLN A 151 26.70 9.00 -7.10
CA GLN A 151 27.76 8.84 -8.11
C GLN A 151 28.39 7.45 -8.13
N GLU A 152 28.14 6.61 -7.12
CA GLU A 152 28.74 5.27 -7.00
C GLU A 152 28.51 4.41 -8.24
N GLY A 153 27.30 4.42 -8.81
CA GLY A 153 27.01 3.70 -10.05
C GLY A 153 27.66 4.29 -11.31
N ARG A 154 28.04 5.57 -11.30
CA ARG A 154 28.76 6.22 -12.41
C ARG A 154 30.25 5.92 -12.34
N ASP A 155 30.81 5.94 -11.14
CA ASP A 155 32.22 5.68 -10.89
C ASP A 155 32.56 4.21 -11.19
N LEU A 156 31.65 3.27 -10.87
CA LEU A 156 31.79 1.85 -11.25
C LEU A 156 31.75 1.61 -12.77
N ILE A 157 30.98 2.42 -13.49
CA ILE A 157 30.94 2.37 -14.96
C ILE A 157 32.26 2.90 -15.53
N GLU A 158 32.80 3.98 -14.97
CA GLU A 158 34.09 4.55 -15.36
C GLU A 158 35.26 3.56 -15.10
N GLU A 159 35.28 2.90 -13.93
CA GLU A 159 36.24 1.82 -13.63
C GLU A 159 36.09 0.61 -14.56
N SER A 160 34.86 0.28 -15.00
CA SER A 160 34.65 -0.82 -15.95
C SER A 160 35.19 -0.49 -17.34
N PHE A 161 35.10 0.77 -17.77
CA PHE A 161 35.66 1.22 -19.06
C PHE A 161 37.20 1.30 -19.00
N GLU A 162 37.77 1.79 -17.90
CA GLU A 162 39.22 1.91 -17.75
C GLU A 162 39.91 0.53 -17.68
N ASN A 163 39.33 -0.44 -16.98
CA ASN A 163 39.85 -1.82 -16.97
C ASN A 163 39.76 -2.52 -18.34
N GLN A 164 38.83 -2.11 -19.20
CA GLN A 164 38.68 -2.66 -20.56
C GLN A 164 39.69 -2.05 -21.54
N GLU A 165 40.11 -0.80 -21.30
CA GLU A 165 41.09 -0.08 -22.13
C GLU A 165 42.53 -0.49 -21.81
N VAL A 166 42.83 -0.84 -20.55
CA VAL A 166 44.16 -1.33 -20.11
C VAL A 166 44.42 -2.80 -20.53
N SER A 167 43.38 -3.54 -20.91
CA SER A 167 43.46 -4.94 -21.33
C SER A 167 43.70 -5.16 -22.84
N ASN A 168 43.84 -4.09 -23.64
CA ASN A 168 44.12 -4.14 -25.08
C ASN A 168 45.54 -3.67 -25.44
#